data_AF-A0A2G1VNL4-F1
#
_entry.id   AF-A0A2G1VNL4-F1
#
_cell.length_a   1.000
_cell.length_b   1.000
_cell.length_c   1.000
_cell.angle_alpha   90.00
_cell.angle_beta   90.00
_cell.angle_gamma   90.00
#
_symmetry.space_group_name_H-M   'P 1'
#
loop_
_entity.id
_entity.type
_entity.pdbx_description
1 polymer ?
#
loop_
_entity_poly.entity_id
_entity_poly.type
_entity_poly.pdbx_seq_one_letter_code
_entity_poly.pdbx_strand_id
1 'polypeptide(L)'
;MILRLVILLVCAVGFSQSGKHYSKTYYENGNLKAEGWLLNESKTDYWYFYNTNGSLNAKGSFTDDKKNGYWYFYAADEQLLKEGHYKNDEAADWWIFHKPGGISEKVQFKYGSRQGYALIYKNGTLFKAERYKNDILTGSWTSVSQFKKDNPNARF
;
A
#
# COMPACT_ATOMS: atom_id res chain seq x y z
N MET A 1 0.51 69.97 17.70
CA MET A 1 -0.53 69.25 18.49
C MET A 1 -1.81 69.35 17.69
N ILE A 2 -2.38 68.31 17.08
CA ILE A 2 -2.61 66.95 17.56
C ILE A 2 -2.42 65.96 16.40
N LEU A 3 -1.67 64.91 16.70
CA LEU A 3 -1.47 63.68 15.94
C LEU A 3 -2.81 62.93 15.83
N ARG A 4 -3.29 62.63 14.63
CA ARG A 4 -4.33 61.61 14.41
C ARG A 4 -3.73 60.48 13.58
N LEU A 5 -3.18 59.53 14.34
CA LEU A 5 -2.72 58.23 13.89
C LEU A 5 -3.95 57.44 13.40
N VAL A 6 -4.09 57.25 12.09
CA VAL A 6 -5.01 56.23 11.56
C VAL A 6 -4.15 55.01 11.25
N ILE A 7 -4.07 54.10 12.21
CA ILE A 7 -3.52 52.76 11.99
C ILE A 7 -4.58 52.02 11.18
N LEU A 8 -4.37 51.97 9.86
CA LEU A 8 -5.09 51.05 8.99
C LEU A 8 -4.56 49.64 9.28
N LEU A 9 -5.33 48.94 10.09
CA LEU A 9 -5.22 47.52 10.38
C LEU A 9 -5.44 46.75 9.06
N VAL A 10 -4.37 46.43 8.33
CA VAL A 10 -4.43 45.35 7.35
C VAL A 10 -4.04 44.08 8.10
N CYS A 11 -5.05 43.42 8.67
CA CYS A 11 -4.93 42.01 9.01
C CYS A 11 -4.48 41.27 7.75
N ALA A 12 -3.24 40.78 7.75
CA ALA A 12 -2.84 39.73 6.83
C ALA A 12 -3.64 38.47 7.23
N VAL A 13 -4.87 38.37 6.72
CA VAL A 13 -5.68 37.17 6.85
C VAL A 13 -4.94 36.06 6.12
N GLY A 14 -4.61 34.99 6.84
CA GLY A 14 -3.63 33.99 6.44
C GLY A 14 -3.92 33.35 5.10
N PHE A 15 -2.92 33.35 4.22
CA PHE A 15 -2.91 32.47 3.06
C PHE A 15 -2.56 31.06 3.53
N SER A 16 -3.55 30.31 4.03
CA SER A 16 -3.50 28.86 3.87
C SER A 16 -3.99 28.58 2.46
N GLN A 17 -3.07 28.48 1.50
CA GLN A 17 -3.41 27.98 0.17
C GLN A 17 -3.56 26.45 0.27
N SER A 18 -4.61 25.99 0.97
CA SER A 18 -4.90 24.56 1.14
C SER A 18 -5.61 24.05 -0.12
N GLY A 19 -4.81 23.87 -1.18
CA GLY A 19 -5.22 23.29 -2.45
C GLY A 19 -4.56 21.94 -2.67
N LYS A 20 -5.17 21.13 -3.54
CA LYS A 20 -4.54 19.92 -4.02
C LYS A 20 -3.31 20.29 -4.86
N HIS A 21 -2.14 19.78 -4.51
CA HIS A 21 -0.91 20.05 -5.24
C HIS A 21 -0.02 18.80 -5.29
N TYR A 22 0.90 18.77 -6.26
CA TYR A 22 1.85 17.68 -6.40
C TYR A 22 3.12 18.00 -5.61
N SER A 23 3.57 17.05 -4.80
CA SER A 23 4.73 17.21 -3.92
C SER A 23 5.83 16.23 -4.32
N LYS A 24 7.08 16.66 -4.17
CA LYS A 24 8.28 15.85 -4.36
C LYS A 24 9.22 16.06 -3.17
N THR A 25 9.79 14.97 -2.68
CA THR A 25 10.81 14.98 -1.63
C THR A 25 12.05 14.25 -2.13
N TYR A 26 13.22 14.62 -1.61
CA TYR A 26 14.50 14.12 -2.09
C TYR A 26 15.32 13.59 -0.91
N TYR A 27 16.21 12.65 -1.21
CA TYR A 27 17.27 12.21 -0.30
C TYR A 27 18.39 13.26 -0.25
N GLU A 28 19.30 13.12 0.72
CA GLU A 28 20.48 14.00 0.87
C GLU A 28 21.40 13.98 -0.36
N ASN A 29 21.42 12.86 -1.10
CA ASN A 29 22.18 12.72 -2.34
C ASN A 29 21.47 13.35 -3.56
N GLY A 30 20.33 14.00 -3.38
CA GLY A 30 19.54 14.63 -4.43
C GLY A 30 18.60 13.70 -5.21
N ASN A 31 18.64 12.38 -4.96
CA ASN A 31 17.73 11.45 -5.62
C ASN A 31 16.30 11.62 -5.11
N LEU A 32 15.32 11.41 -5.99
CA LEU A 32 13.91 11.46 -5.62
C LEU A 32 13.61 10.39 -4.56
N LYS A 33 12.92 10.78 -3.49
CA LYS A 33 12.56 9.92 -2.36
C LYS A 33 11.10 9.52 -2.39
N ALA A 34 10.23 10.48 -2.61
CA ALA A 34 8.80 10.25 -2.78
C ALA A 34 8.16 11.38 -3.57
N GLU A 35 7.12 11.04 -4.31
CA GLU A 35 6.26 12.01 -4.99
C GLU A 35 4.80 11.57 -5.03
N GLY A 36 3.89 12.53 -5.06
CA GLY A 36 2.45 12.27 -5.10
C GLY A 36 1.62 13.49 -4.78
N TRP A 37 0.31 13.30 -4.62
CA TRP A 37 -0.62 14.39 -4.36
C TRP A 37 -0.78 14.66 -2.86
N LEU A 38 -0.76 15.94 -2.49
CA LEU A 38 -1.18 16.43 -1.18
C LEU A 38 -2.51 17.19 -1.34
N LEU A 39 -3.43 17.00 -0.41
CA LEU A 39 -4.59 17.86 -0.20
C LEU A 39 -4.52 18.32 1.25
N ASN A 40 -4.41 19.63 1.47
CA ASN A 40 -4.29 20.22 2.80
C ASN A 40 -3.16 19.59 3.63
N GLU A 41 -1.98 19.42 3.02
CA GLU A 41 -0.79 18.77 3.60
C GLU A 41 -0.91 17.26 3.90
N SER A 42 -2.06 16.64 3.66
CA SER A 42 -2.26 15.20 3.80
C SER A 42 -2.06 14.47 2.48
N LYS A 43 -1.38 13.32 2.47
CA LYS A 43 -1.28 12.48 1.27
C LYS A 43 -2.65 12.04 0.81
N THR A 44 -2.87 12.20 -0.49
CA THR A 44 -4.07 11.78 -1.20
C THR A 44 -3.70 11.20 -2.56
N ASP A 45 -4.61 10.45 -3.17
CA ASP A 45 -4.42 9.79 -4.46
C ASP A 45 -3.10 9.01 -4.54
N TYR A 46 -2.53 8.88 -5.74
CA TYR A 46 -1.40 8.02 -6.01
C TYR A 46 -0.07 8.64 -5.56
N TRP A 47 0.76 7.79 -4.94
CA TRP A 47 2.10 8.11 -4.47
C TRP A 47 3.10 7.08 -4.95
N TYR A 48 4.33 7.55 -5.15
CA TYR A 48 5.50 6.77 -5.50
C TYR A 48 6.59 7.01 -4.46
N PHE A 49 7.27 5.94 -4.08
CA PHE A 49 8.38 5.94 -3.14
C PHE A 49 9.55 5.24 -3.80
N TYR A 50 10.75 5.79 -3.65
CA TYR A 50 11.97 5.32 -4.31
C TYR A 50 13.00 4.97 -3.25
N ASN A 51 13.95 4.10 -3.60
CA ASN A 51 15.14 3.84 -2.80
C ASN A 51 16.21 4.93 -3.03
N THR A 52 17.26 4.97 -2.20
CA THR A 52 18.36 5.95 -2.33
C THR A 52 19.12 5.86 -3.65
N ASN A 53 19.07 4.71 -4.34
CA ASN A 53 19.64 4.49 -5.67
C ASN A 53 18.70 4.94 -6.82
N GLY A 54 17.51 5.47 -6.52
CA GLY A 54 16.52 5.91 -7.50
C GLY A 54 15.55 4.84 -8.00
N SER A 55 15.74 3.57 -7.65
CA SER A 55 14.80 2.49 -8.01
C SER A 55 13.46 2.67 -7.29
N LEU A 56 12.35 2.30 -7.94
CA LEU A 56 11.02 2.34 -7.32
C LEU A 56 10.97 1.32 -6.17
N ASN A 57 10.55 1.77 -4.98
CA ASN A 57 10.40 0.96 -3.78
C ASN A 57 8.94 0.55 -3.54
N ALA A 58 8.02 1.49 -3.68
CA ALA A 58 6.60 1.24 -3.47
C ALA A 58 5.74 2.25 -4.23
N LYS A 59 4.51 1.86 -4.55
CA LYS A 59 3.51 2.77 -5.08
C LYS A 59 2.10 2.33 -4.72
N GLY A 60 1.19 3.28 -4.62
CA GLY A 60 -0.21 3.03 -4.32
C GLY A 60 -0.92 4.31 -3.91
N SER A 61 -2.20 4.20 -3.58
CA SER A 61 -3.02 5.34 -3.22
C SER A 61 -3.08 5.62 -1.73
N PHE A 62 -3.27 6.89 -1.39
CA PHE A 62 -3.58 7.39 -0.07
C PHE A 62 -4.97 8.03 -0.02
N THR A 63 -5.54 8.03 1.17
CA THR A 63 -6.69 8.87 1.54
C THR A 63 -6.41 9.36 2.95
N ASP A 64 -6.29 10.68 3.13
CA ASP A 64 -5.98 11.32 4.42
C ASP A 64 -4.79 10.68 5.14
N ASP A 65 -3.64 10.62 4.46
CA ASP A 65 -2.38 10.02 4.93
C ASP A 65 -2.40 8.50 5.18
N LYS A 66 -3.53 7.83 4.98
CA LYS A 66 -3.63 6.37 5.11
C LYS A 66 -3.54 5.67 3.77
N LYS A 67 -2.77 4.59 3.70
CA LYS A 67 -2.75 3.71 2.53
C LYS A 67 -4.16 3.18 2.28
N ASN A 68 -4.60 3.31 1.03
CA ASN A 68 -5.91 2.86 0.60
C ASN A 68 -5.81 2.33 -0.83
N GLY A 69 -6.64 1.36 -1.22
CA GLY A 69 -6.62 0.79 -2.56
C GLY A 69 -5.42 -0.15 -2.80
N TYR A 70 -5.07 -0.37 -4.07
CA TYR A 70 -4.04 -1.34 -4.45
C TYR A 70 -2.63 -0.77 -4.34
N TRP A 71 -1.72 -1.56 -3.78
CA TRP A 71 -0.33 -1.21 -3.53
C TRP A 71 0.63 -2.22 -4.10
N TYR A 72 1.80 -1.74 -4.51
CA TYR A 72 2.91 -2.54 -5.03
C TYR A 72 4.17 -2.21 -4.23
N PHE A 73 4.98 -3.23 -3.96
CA PHE A 73 6.26 -3.10 -3.26
C PHE A 73 7.33 -3.87 -4.03
N TYR A 74 8.48 -3.24 -4.21
CA TYR A 74 9.58 -3.71 -5.03
C TYR A 74 10.88 -3.76 -4.22
N ALA A 75 11.78 -4.65 -4.61
CA ALA A 75 13.16 -4.66 -4.15
C ALA A 75 13.98 -3.58 -4.87
N ALA A 76 15.21 -3.36 -4.39
CA ALA A 76 16.11 -2.35 -4.97
C ALA A 76 16.63 -2.70 -6.38
N ASP A 77 16.47 -3.95 -6.80
CA ASP A 77 16.72 -4.47 -8.16
C ASP A 77 15.42 -4.49 -9.00
N GLU A 78 14.39 -3.75 -8.57
CA GLU A 78 13.10 -3.60 -9.24
C GLU A 78 12.23 -4.87 -9.29
N GLN A 79 12.65 -5.95 -8.62
CA GLN A 79 11.81 -7.14 -8.48
C GLN A 79 10.56 -6.83 -7.65
N LEU A 80 9.37 -7.13 -8.18
CA LEU A 80 8.12 -7.03 -7.43
C LEU A 80 8.13 -8.07 -6.28
N LEU A 81 8.03 -7.60 -5.04
CA LEU A 81 8.05 -8.43 -3.83
C LEU A 81 6.65 -8.81 -3.38
N LYS A 82 5.74 -7.84 -3.39
CA LYS A 82 4.36 -8.06 -2.97
C LYS A 82 3.43 -6.97 -3.47
N GLU A 83 2.16 -7.33 -3.56
CA GLU A 83 1.10 -6.43 -4.01
C GLU A 83 -0.23 -6.84 -3.39
N GLY A 84 -1.13 -5.89 -3.20
CA GLY A 84 -2.43 -6.16 -2.58
C GLY A 84 -3.17 -4.91 -2.16
N HIS A 85 -4.34 -5.09 -1.55
CA HIS A 85 -5.18 -3.98 -1.12
C HIS A 85 -4.85 -3.54 0.31
N TYR A 86 -4.82 -2.23 0.50
CA TYR A 86 -4.95 -1.60 1.80
C TYR A 86 -6.33 -0.98 1.96
N LYS A 87 -6.82 -0.98 3.19
CA LYS A 87 -7.95 -0.17 3.63
C LYS A 87 -7.57 0.50 4.94
N ASN A 88 -7.39 1.82 4.91
CA ASN A 88 -6.98 2.60 6.08
C ASN A 88 -5.71 2.05 6.78
N ASP A 89 -4.63 1.86 6.02
CA ASP A 89 -3.35 1.26 6.45
C ASP A 89 -3.38 -0.22 6.82
N GLU A 90 -4.55 -0.87 6.84
CA GLU A 90 -4.67 -2.30 7.11
C GLU A 90 -4.65 -3.11 5.81
N ALA A 91 -3.86 -4.19 5.77
CA ALA A 91 -3.92 -5.14 4.67
C ALA A 91 -5.34 -5.73 4.58
N ALA A 92 -5.87 -5.78 3.37
CA ALA A 92 -7.22 -6.23 3.07
C ALA A 92 -7.26 -7.05 1.78
N ASP A 93 -8.36 -7.80 1.62
CA ASP A 93 -8.64 -8.63 0.46
C ASP A 93 -7.49 -9.58 0.13
N TRP A 94 -7.09 -9.69 -1.13
CA TRP A 94 -5.99 -10.55 -1.54
C TRP A 94 -4.67 -9.78 -1.60
N TRP A 95 -3.64 -10.38 -1.02
CA TRP A 95 -2.25 -10.03 -1.20
C TRP A 95 -1.52 -11.13 -1.93
N ILE A 96 -0.61 -10.76 -2.83
CA ILE A 96 0.29 -11.67 -3.52
C ILE A 96 1.70 -11.36 -3.03
N PHE A 97 2.41 -12.38 -2.57
CA PHE A 97 3.82 -12.31 -2.20
C PHE A 97 4.62 -13.12 -3.22
N HIS A 98 5.58 -12.47 -3.85
CA HIS A 98 6.47 -13.05 -4.83
C HIS A 98 7.78 -13.43 -4.14
N LYS A 99 8.19 -14.70 -4.27
CA LYS A 99 9.37 -15.25 -3.62
C LYS A 99 10.32 -15.83 -4.68
N PRO A 100 11.63 -15.89 -4.39
CA PRO A 100 12.59 -16.56 -5.28
C PRO A 100 12.19 -18.00 -5.61
N GLY A 101 12.67 -18.50 -6.76
CA GLY A 101 12.40 -19.88 -7.18
C GLY A 101 11.00 -20.11 -7.77
N GLY A 102 10.37 -19.05 -8.30
CA GLY A 102 9.05 -19.13 -8.95
C GLY A 102 7.91 -19.40 -7.98
N ILE A 103 8.09 -19.08 -6.69
CA ILE A 103 7.06 -19.27 -5.67
C ILE A 103 6.26 -17.99 -5.54
N SER A 104 4.93 -18.10 -5.54
CA SER A 104 4.05 -17.00 -5.12
C SER A 104 3.02 -17.48 -4.11
N GLU A 105 2.65 -16.60 -3.20
CA GLU A 105 1.66 -16.86 -2.14
C GLU A 105 0.56 -15.83 -2.25
N LYS A 106 -0.66 -16.25 -2.56
CA LYS A 106 -1.85 -15.40 -2.61
C LYS A 106 -2.65 -15.58 -1.32
N VAL A 107 -2.70 -14.57 -0.45
CA VAL A 107 -3.22 -14.64 0.93
C VAL A 107 -4.40 -13.69 1.12
N GLN A 108 -5.47 -14.17 1.76
CA GLN A 108 -6.59 -13.33 2.17
C GLN A 108 -6.30 -12.64 3.50
N PHE A 109 -6.50 -11.32 3.52
CA PHE A 109 -6.43 -10.47 4.69
C PHE A 109 -7.77 -9.82 5.00
N LYS A 110 -8.02 -9.62 6.29
CA LYS A 110 -9.12 -8.81 6.80
C LYS A 110 -8.65 -8.09 8.06
N TYR A 111 -8.74 -6.77 8.06
CA TYR A 111 -8.28 -5.90 9.16
C TYR A 111 -6.82 -6.17 9.55
N GLY A 112 -5.93 -6.33 8.57
CA GLY A 112 -4.51 -6.56 8.80
C GLY A 112 -4.11 -8.00 9.14
N SER A 113 -5.06 -8.88 9.46
CA SER A 113 -4.81 -10.28 9.80
C SER A 113 -5.16 -11.24 8.66
N ARG A 114 -4.43 -12.36 8.55
CA ARG A 114 -4.75 -13.45 7.63
C ARG A 114 -6.11 -14.03 8.00
N GLN A 115 -7.05 -14.00 7.06
CA GLN A 115 -8.42 -14.40 7.26
C GLN A 115 -9.00 -14.98 5.97
N GLY A 116 -9.10 -16.31 5.90
CA GLY A 116 -9.48 -17.02 4.67
C GLY A 116 -8.34 -17.89 4.16
N TYR A 117 -8.13 -17.95 2.86
CA TYR A 117 -7.15 -18.85 2.25
C TYR A 117 -5.79 -18.20 2.02
N ALA A 118 -4.74 -19.01 2.12
CA ALA A 118 -3.46 -18.76 1.49
C ALA A 118 -3.23 -19.83 0.41
N LEU A 119 -2.99 -19.41 -0.83
CA LEU A 119 -2.76 -20.27 -1.98
C LEU A 119 -1.31 -20.13 -2.41
N ILE A 120 -0.55 -21.22 -2.32
CA ILE A 120 0.87 -21.27 -2.62
C ILE A 120 1.04 -21.88 -4.01
N TYR A 121 1.62 -21.11 -4.92
CA TYR A 121 1.94 -21.53 -6.27
C TYR A 121 3.44 -21.75 -6.39
N LYS A 122 3.83 -22.76 -7.17
CA LYS A 122 5.22 -23.00 -7.59
C LYS A 122 5.23 -23.09 -9.11
N ASN A 123 5.99 -22.21 -9.76
CA ASN A 123 6.06 -22.08 -11.21
C ASN A 123 4.66 -21.97 -11.85
N GLY A 124 3.78 -21.15 -11.27
CA GLY A 124 2.41 -20.93 -11.74
C GLY A 124 1.40 -22.03 -11.41
N THR A 125 1.83 -23.17 -10.85
CA THR A 125 0.93 -24.27 -10.48
C THR A 125 0.61 -24.22 -8.99
N LEU A 126 -0.68 -24.32 -8.63
CA LEU A 126 -1.11 -24.40 -7.23
C LEU A 126 -0.49 -25.65 -6.60
N PHE A 127 0.38 -25.45 -5.63
CA PHE A 127 1.16 -26.49 -4.94
C PHE A 127 0.57 -26.81 -3.56
N LYS A 128 0.04 -25.80 -2.86
CA LYS A 128 -0.53 -25.95 -1.52
C LYS A 128 -1.61 -24.91 -1.29
N ALA A 129 -2.62 -25.26 -0.50
CA ALA A 129 -3.59 -24.31 0.04
C ALA A 129 -3.61 -24.42 1.56
N GLU A 130 -3.82 -23.31 2.24
CA GLU A 130 -3.96 -23.21 3.69
C GLU A 130 -5.17 -22.34 4.02
N ARG A 131 -5.73 -22.51 5.22
CA ARG A 131 -6.84 -21.68 5.71
C ARG A 131 -6.50 -21.08 7.05
N TYR A 132 -6.73 -19.79 7.19
CA TYR A 132 -6.44 -18.99 8.37
C TYR A 132 -7.69 -18.34 8.95
N LYS A 133 -7.73 -18.20 10.27
CA LYS A 133 -8.70 -17.40 11.01
C LYS A 133 -7.94 -16.57 12.05
N ASN A 134 -7.93 -15.24 11.91
CA ASN A 134 -7.16 -14.33 12.75
C ASN A 134 -5.70 -14.79 12.91
N ASP A 135 -5.00 -14.99 11.79
CA ASP A 135 -3.60 -15.46 11.72
C ASP A 135 -3.34 -16.89 12.19
N ILE A 136 -4.34 -17.59 12.74
CA ILE A 136 -4.22 -18.98 13.18
C ILE A 136 -4.48 -19.91 12.00
N LEU A 137 -3.55 -20.82 11.72
CA LEU A 137 -3.72 -21.89 10.73
C LEU A 137 -4.80 -22.88 11.20
N THR A 138 -5.81 -23.08 10.37
CA THR A 138 -6.99 -23.93 10.66
C THR A 138 -7.18 -25.06 9.64
N GLY A 139 -6.42 -25.07 8.55
CA GLY A 139 -6.47 -26.12 7.54
C GLY A 139 -5.31 -26.03 6.57
N SER A 140 -4.89 -27.18 6.02
CA SER A 140 -3.78 -27.28 5.07
C SER A 140 -4.04 -28.42 4.10
N TRP A 141 -3.85 -28.16 2.81
CA TRP A 141 -4.02 -29.10 1.71
C TRP A 141 -2.79 -29.08 0.83
N THR A 142 -2.14 -30.23 0.69
CA THR A 142 -1.03 -30.44 -0.27
C THR A 142 -1.51 -31.05 -1.58
N SER A 143 -2.80 -31.36 -1.68
CA SER A 143 -3.46 -31.84 -2.90
C SER A 143 -4.50 -30.83 -3.36
N VAL A 144 -4.34 -30.35 -4.59
CA VAL A 144 -5.31 -29.44 -5.23
C VAL A 144 -6.67 -30.09 -5.40
N SER A 145 -6.73 -31.39 -5.71
CA SER A 145 -7.99 -32.11 -5.86
C SER A 145 -8.73 -32.20 -4.53
N GLN A 146 -8.03 -32.51 -3.44
CA GLN A 146 -8.61 -32.54 -2.10
C GLN A 146 -9.09 -31.14 -1.68
N PHE A 147 -8.30 -30.10 -1.93
CA PHE A 147 -8.70 -28.73 -1.65
C PHE A 147 -10.00 -28.34 -2.36
N LYS A 148 -10.10 -28.62 -3.68
CA LYS A 148 -11.30 -28.31 -4.47
C LYS A 148 -12.52 -29.11 -4.02
N LYS A 149 -12.32 -30.38 -3.64
CA LYS A 149 -13.39 -31.24 -3.11
C LYS A 149 -13.94 -30.72 -1.78
N ASP A 150 -13.07 -30.31 -0.87
CA ASP A 150 -13.45 -29.82 0.45
C ASP A 150 -14.02 -28.39 0.41
N ASN A 151 -13.65 -27.61 -0.62
CA ASN A 151 -14.02 -26.21 -0.75
C ASN A 151 -14.65 -25.91 -2.13
N PRO A 152 -15.78 -26.55 -2.50
CA PRO A 152 -16.37 -26.45 -3.84
C PRO A 152 -16.84 -25.02 -4.20
N ASN A 153 -17.08 -24.19 -3.19
CA ASN A 153 -17.52 -22.80 -3.34
C ASN A 153 -16.38 -21.78 -3.23
N ALA A 154 -15.13 -22.22 -3.07
CA ALA A 154 -14.00 -21.30 -3.05
C ALA A 154 -13.88 -20.60 -4.41
N ARG A 155 -14.00 -19.27 -4.41
CA ARG A 155 -13.77 -18.43 -5.59
C ARG A 155 -12.35 -17.87 -5.48
N PHE A 156 -11.49 -18.23 -6.42
CA PHE A 156 -10.08 -17.81 -6.48
C PHE A 156 -9.88 -16.67 -7.47
#